data_AF-A0A8T6R3C3-F1
#
_entry.id   AF-A0A8T6R3C3-F1
#
_cell.length_a   1.000
_cell.length_b   1.000
_cell.length_c   1.000
_cell.angle_alpha   90.00
_cell.angle_beta   90.00
_cell.angle_gamma   90.00
#
_symmetry.space_group_name_H-M   'P 1'
#
loop_
_entity.id
_entity.type
_entity.pdbx_description
1 polymer ?
#
loop_
_entity_poly.entity_id
_entity_poly.type
_entity_poly.pdbx_seq_one_letter_code
_entity_poly.pdbx_strand_id
1 'polypeptide(L)'
;MCDEHTTHDPTPEPQRRLARRHLLRGAGGLLVAGGVGAATAEGALAATSQNGWPAGTSSQVPLATLSVGAATFPAGVRTGDVYTVLRYVAVQFNATVEALYSPGCWGHSYREISGSTTLSNHSSGTAIDCNAPDHPLGAVG
;
A
#
# COMPACT_ATOMS: atom_id res chain seq x y z
N MET A 1 11.44 14.12 2.98
CA MET A 1 12.90 14.05 2.81
C MET A 1 13.18 12.79 2.00
N CYS A 2 13.92 12.93 0.91
CA CYS A 2 14.05 11.94 -0.15
C CYS A 2 14.97 10.79 0.25
N ASP A 3 14.56 9.54 0.00
CA ASP A 3 15.44 8.38 0.06
C ASP A 3 15.89 8.01 -1.36
N GLU A 4 17.04 8.55 -1.77
CA GLU A 4 17.83 8.01 -2.87
C GLU A 4 19.02 7.27 -2.28
N HIS A 5 18.93 5.95 -2.15
CA HIS A 5 20.08 5.09 -1.97
C HIS A 5 20.27 4.20 -3.20
N THR A 6 21.14 4.67 -4.09
CA THR A 6 21.76 3.82 -5.11
C THR A 6 22.78 2.92 -4.42
N THR A 7 22.52 1.62 -4.34
CA THR A 7 23.54 0.62 -4.02
C THR A 7 23.94 -0.10 -5.29
N HIS A 8 25.14 0.23 -5.76
CA HIS A 8 25.89 -0.54 -6.74
C HIS A 8 26.74 -1.55 -5.95
N ASP A 9 26.64 -2.85 -6.24
CA ASP A 9 27.70 -3.80 -5.89
C ASP A 9 27.72 -4.99 -6.87
N PRO A 10 28.91 -5.57 -7.16
CA PRO A 10 29.21 -6.26 -8.40
C PRO A 10 28.91 -7.77 -8.36
N THR A 11 28.64 -8.31 -9.54
CA THR A 11 28.61 -9.74 -9.87
C THR A 11 29.88 -10.49 -9.47
N PRO A 12 29.73 -11.70 -8.90
CA PRO A 12 30.72 -12.76 -9.09
C PRO A 12 30.08 -14.06 -9.61
N GLU A 13 30.53 -14.52 -10.76
CA GLU A 13 30.48 -15.93 -11.21
C GLU A 13 31.92 -16.47 -11.32
N PRO A 14 32.18 -17.79 -11.46
CA PRO A 14 31.42 -18.97 -11.06
C PRO A 14 32.32 -19.98 -10.29
N GLN A 15 31.76 -20.83 -9.41
CA GLN A 15 32.50 -22.00 -8.90
C GLN A 15 31.73 -23.31 -9.08
N ARG A 16 32.16 -24.03 -10.12
CA ARG A 16 31.85 -25.44 -10.40
C ARG A 16 32.56 -26.34 -9.39
N ARG A 17 31.82 -27.07 -8.55
CA ARG A 17 32.32 -28.31 -7.91
C ARG A 17 31.26 -29.42 -8.01
N LEU A 18 31.75 -30.57 -8.48
CA LEU A 18 30.99 -31.76 -8.81
C LEU A 18 30.66 -32.61 -7.57
N ALA A 19 29.43 -33.15 -7.60
CA ALA A 19 28.97 -34.49 -7.20
C ALA A 19 29.14 -34.98 -5.75
N ARG A 20 28.00 -35.38 -5.15
CA ARG A 20 27.81 -36.72 -4.57
C ARG A 20 26.33 -37.12 -4.61
N ARG A 21 26.08 -38.19 -5.36
CA ARG A 21 24.79 -38.88 -5.47
C ARG A 21 24.51 -39.62 -4.16
N HIS A 22 23.35 -39.41 -3.56
CA HIS A 22 22.72 -40.40 -2.70
C HIS A 22 21.31 -40.68 -3.21
N LEU A 23 21.18 -41.84 -3.86
CA LEU A 23 19.91 -42.53 -4.05
C LEU A 23 19.36 -42.89 -2.66
N LEU A 24 18.10 -42.54 -2.39
CA LEU A 24 17.25 -43.33 -1.51
C LEU A 24 15.87 -43.46 -2.14
N ARG A 25 15.57 -44.70 -2.52
CA ARG A 25 14.26 -45.22 -2.89
C ARG A 25 13.34 -45.09 -1.68
N GLY A 26 12.09 -44.66 -1.91
CA GLY A 26 11.01 -44.73 -0.94
C GLY A 26 9.68 -44.59 -1.66
N ALA A 27 9.17 -45.71 -2.17
CA ALA A 27 7.78 -45.84 -2.60
C ALA A 27 6.90 -46.05 -1.36
N GLY A 28 5.74 -45.41 -1.29
CA GLY A 28 4.74 -45.73 -0.28
C GLY A 28 3.57 -44.75 -0.18
N GLY A 29 2.44 -45.12 -0.77
CA GLY A 29 1.11 -44.89 -0.17
C GLY A 29 0.41 -43.55 -0.45
N LEU A 30 -0.34 -43.51 -1.56
CA LEU A 30 -1.51 -42.66 -1.70
C LEU A 30 -2.64 -43.22 -0.81
N LEU A 31 -3.11 -42.45 0.17
CA LEU A 31 -4.43 -42.61 0.76
C LEU A 31 -5.14 -41.26 0.77
N VAL A 32 -6.20 -41.18 -0.05
CA VAL A 32 -7.14 -40.07 -0.12
C VAL A 32 -8.22 -40.31 0.95
N ALA A 33 -8.30 -39.41 1.91
CA ALA A 33 -9.50 -39.09 2.69
C ALA A 33 -9.50 -37.55 2.75
N GLY A 34 -10.39 -36.85 2.07
CA GLY A 34 -11.83 -36.86 2.34
C GLY A 34 -12.14 -35.62 3.16
N GLY A 35 -12.26 -34.47 2.48
CA GLY A 35 -12.55 -33.18 3.10
C GLY A 35 -12.14 -32.03 2.20
N VAL A 36 -12.98 -31.67 1.23
CA VAL A 36 -12.81 -30.43 0.46
C VAL A 36 -13.27 -29.27 1.34
N GLY A 37 -12.49 -28.97 2.38
CA GLY A 37 -12.48 -27.63 2.94
C GLY A 37 -11.71 -26.78 1.94
N ALA A 38 -12.41 -25.96 1.17
CA ALA A 38 -11.76 -24.86 0.47
C ALA A 38 -11.14 -23.97 1.55
N ALA A 39 -9.88 -24.23 1.90
CA ALA A 39 -9.02 -23.25 2.48
C ALA A 39 -8.88 -22.18 1.39
N THR A 40 -9.80 -21.21 1.38
CA THR A 40 -9.53 -19.93 0.74
C THR A 40 -8.20 -19.51 1.32
N ALA A 41 -7.20 -19.27 0.47
CA ALA A 41 -5.94 -18.71 0.89
C ALA A 41 -6.28 -17.49 1.78
N GLU A 42 -6.15 -17.67 3.08
CA GLU A 42 -6.11 -16.58 4.03
C GLU A 42 -4.85 -15.85 3.64
N GLY A 43 -5.01 -14.87 2.74
CA GLY A 43 -3.94 -14.02 2.29
C GLY A 43 -3.22 -13.53 3.53
N ALA A 44 -1.89 -13.66 3.53
CA ALA A 44 -1.02 -13.20 4.60
C ALA A 44 -1.61 -11.94 5.24
N LEU A 45 -1.89 -11.99 6.55
CA LEU A 45 -2.57 -10.92 7.31
C LEU A 45 -2.11 -9.56 6.79
N ALA A 46 -2.95 -8.89 6.00
CA ALA A 46 -2.63 -7.55 5.56
C ALA A 46 -2.60 -6.70 6.83
N ALA A 47 -1.51 -5.96 7.03
CA ALA A 47 -1.43 -5.02 8.13
C ALA A 47 -2.69 -4.12 8.06
N THR A 48 -3.26 -3.74 9.19
CA THR A 48 -4.54 -3.02 9.21
C THR A 48 -4.33 -1.57 9.60
N SER A 49 -4.92 -0.62 8.86
CA SER A 49 -4.90 0.80 9.23
C SER A 49 -5.82 1.10 10.40
N GLN A 50 -5.68 2.29 11.00
CA GLN A 50 -6.48 2.75 12.15
C GLN A 50 -8.00 2.58 11.96
N ASN A 51 -8.51 2.73 10.75
CA ASN A 51 -9.93 2.55 10.42
C ASN A 51 -10.34 1.12 10.01
N GLY A 52 -9.48 0.11 10.23
CA GLY A 52 -9.82 -1.30 10.00
C GLY A 52 -9.64 -1.81 8.56
N TRP A 53 -9.11 -1.00 7.64
CA TRP A 53 -8.90 -1.42 6.26
C TRP A 53 -7.54 -2.12 6.05
N PRO A 54 -7.45 -3.09 5.12
CA PRO A 54 -6.17 -3.67 4.72
C PRO A 54 -5.23 -2.59 4.19
N ALA A 55 -4.04 -2.52 4.77
CA ALA A 55 -2.97 -1.59 4.49
C ALA A 55 -1.75 -2.31 3.91
N GLY A 56 -0.91 -1.58 3.20
CA GLY A 56 0.30 -2.11 2.59
C GLY A 56 0.98 -1.08 1.70
N THR A 57 2.05 -1.52 1.04
CA THR A 57 2.73 -0.74 0.00
C THR A 57 1.81 -0.53 -1.22
N SER A 58 2.22 0.32 -2.14
CA SER A 58 1.43 0.65 -3.34
C SER A 58 1.16 -0.54 -4.27
N SER A 59 1.96 -1.60 -4.20
CA SER A 59 1.71 -2.85 -4.95
C SER A 59 0.69 -3.78 -4.27
N GLN A 60 0.35 -3.53 -3.01
CA GLN A 60 -0.55 -4.35 -2.21
C GLN A 60 -1.95 -3.74 -2.06
N VAL A 61 -2.05 -2.42 -2.18
CA VAL A 61 -3.32 -1.69 -2.10
C VAL A 61 -3.84 -1.41 -3.51
N PRO A 62 -5.12 -1.68 -3.82
CA PRO A 62 -5.67 -1.37 -5.14
C PRO A 62 -5.91 0.14 -5.24
N LEU A 63 -4.94 0.88 -5.79
CA LEU A 63 -4.94 2.34 -5.86
C LEU A 63 -5.32 2.86 -7.25
N ALA A 64 -5.97 4.01 -7.30
CA ALA A 64 -6.16 4.81 -8.51
C ALA A 64 -5.87 6.29 -8.22
N THR A 65 -5.21 6.96 -9.17
CA THR A 65 -4.99 8.41 -9.10
C THR A 65 -6.33 9.14 -9.04
N LEU A 66 -6.45 10.05 -8.07
CA LEU A 66 -7.61 10.91 -7.89
C LEU A 66 -7.29 12.29 -8.45
N SER A 67 -8.21 12.86 -9.23
CA SER A 67 -8.07 14.20 -9.82
C SER A 67 -9.34 15.02 -9.66
N VAL A 68 -9.21 16.28 -9.26
CA VAL A 68 -10.31 17.24 -9.10
C VAL A 68 -9.89 18.57 -9.70
N GLY A 69 -10.58 19.02 -10.75
CA GLY A 69 -10.17 20.18 -11.52
C GLY A 69 -8.75 19.99 -12.09
N ALA A 70 -7.88 20.97 -11.87
CA ALA A 70 -6.46 20.89 -12.25
C ALA A 70 -5.59 20.16 -11.22
N ALA A 71 -6.13 19.83 -10.04
CA ALA A 71 -5.37 19.19 -8.98
C ALA A 71 -5.39 17.66 -9.09
N THR A 72 -4.28 17.04 -8.70
CA THR A 72 -4.08 15.58 -8.68
C THR A 72 -3.55 15.13 -7.33
N PHE A 73 -3.93 13.92 -6.93
CA PHE A 73 -3.44 13.20 -5.75
C PHE A 73 -2.57 12.04 -6.27
N PRO A 74 -1.25 12.25 -6.48
CA PRO A 74 -0.47 11.39 -7.39
C PRO A 74 -0.34 9.94 -6.93
N ALA A 75 -0.18 9.72 -5.62
CA ALA A 75 -0.13 8.38 -5.03
C ALA A 75 -1.49 7.65 -5.06
N GLY A 76 -2.56 8.39 -5.36
CA GLY A 76 -3.91 7.85 -5.50
C GLY A 76 -4.56 7.46 -4.18
N VAL A 77 -5.77 6.92 -4.29
CA VAL A 77 -6.56 6.38 -3.19
C VAL A 77 -7.07 5.00 -3.56
N ARG A 78 -7.52 4.23 -2.57
CA ARG A 78 -8.11 2.91 -2.78
C ARG A 78 -9.31 3.01 -3.73
N THR A 79 -9.39 2.10 -4.70
CA THR A 79 -10.47 2.04 -5.69
C THR A 79 -11.83 1.67 -5.08
N GLY A 80 -12.88 1.69 -5.91
CA GLY A 80 -14.25 1.36 -5.49
C GLY A 80 -14.89 2.49 -4.70
N ASP A 81 -15.69 2.14 -3.69
CA ASP A 81 -16.48 3.12 -2.92
C ASP A 81 -15.63 4.16 -2.21
N VAL A 82 -14.43 3.79 -1.76
CA VAL A 82 -13.46 4.71 -1.16
C VAL A 82 -13.11 5.83 -2.14
N TYR A 83 -12.79 5.48 -3.38
CA TYR A 83 -12.51 6.46 -4.42
C TYR A 83 -13.70 7.39 -4.65
N THR A 84 -14.92 6.84 -4.75
CA THR A 84 -16.15 7.59 -4.96
C THR A 84 -16.37 8.63 -3.85
N VAL A 85 -16.28 8.21 -2.60
CA VAL A 85 -16.51 9.08 -1.43
C VAL A 85 -15.40 10.13 -1.32
N LEU A 86 -14.13 9.73 -1.39
CA LEU A 86 -13.02 10.68 -1.27
C LEU A 86 -12.98 11.68 -2.42
N ARG A 87 -13.33 11.26 -3.64
CA ARG A 87 -13.50 12.18 -4.78
C ARG A 87 -14.61 13.18 -4.52
N TYR A 88 -15.77 12.73 -4.01
CA TYR A 88 -16.86 13.64 -3.66
C TYR A 88 -16.40 14.69 -2.63
N VAL A 89 -15.74 14.25 -1.55
CA VAL A 89 -15.19 15.16 -0.53
C VAL A 89 -14.21 16.16 -1.14
N ALA A 90 -13.25 15.70 -1.95
CA ALA A 90 -12.28 16.59 -2.60
C ALA A 90 -12.94 17.60 -3.56
N VAL A 91 -14.00 17.20 -4.28
CA VAL A 91 -14.80 18.10 -5.12
C VAL A 91 -15.49 19.17 -4.27
N GLN A 92 -16.11 18.79 -3.15
CA GLN A 92 -16.76 19.75 -2.25
C GLN A 92 -15.74 20.70 -1.62
N PHE A 93 -14.60 20.19 -1.18
CA PHE A 93 -13.51 21.00 -0.64
C PHE A 93 -13.04 22.05 -1.65
N ASN A 94 -12.75 21.62 -2.89
CA ASN A 94 -12.33 22.49 -3.98
C ASN A 94 -13.35 23.61 -4.31
N ALA A 95 -14.64 23.33 -4.13
CA ALA A 95 -15.71 24.25 -4.49
C ALA A 95 -16.15 25.17 -3.34
N THR A 96 -15.98 24.74 -2.09
CA THR A 96 -16.64 25.38 -0.94
C THR A 96 -15.70 25.79 0.20
N VAL A 97 -14.49 25.24 0.23
CA VAL A 97 -13.50 25.55 1.28
C VAL A 97 -12.37 26.39 0.69
N GLU A 98 -11.62 25.82 -0.25
CA GLU A 98 -10.53 26.50 -0.96
C GLU A 98 -10.19 25.75 -2.25
N ALA A 99 -9.64 26.45 -3.24
CA ALA A 99 -9.25 25.82 -4.49
C ALA A 99 -8.07 24.86 -4.27
N LEU A 100 -8.18 23.64 -4.78
CA LEU A 100 -7.10 22.66 -4.77
C LEU A 100 -6.04 23.04 -5.81
N TYR A 101 -4.77 22.86 -5.47
CA TYR A 101 -3.65 23.05 -6.39
C TYR A 101 -2.74 21.82 -6.48
N SER A 102 -1.83 21.84 -7.46
CA SER A 102 -0.82 20.82 -7.65
C SER A 102 0.55 21.44 -7.92
N PRO A 103 1.62 20.91 -7.30
CA PRO A 103 1.61 19.87 -6.26
C PRO A 103 1.05 20.41 -4.94
N GLY A 104 0.41 19.56 -4.13
CA GLY A 104 -0.15 19.98 -2.83
C GLY A 104 -1.12 18.97 -2.21
N CYS A 105 -1.68 18.08 -3.02
CA CYS A 105 -2.63 17.07 -2.58
C CYS A 105 -1.98 15.68 -2.45
N TRP A 106 -2.25 14.97 -1.34
CA TRP A 106 -1.62 13.67 -1.04
C TRP A 106 -2.65 12.56 -0.81
N GLY A 107 -2.30 11.34 -1.23
CA GLY A 107 -3.12 10.14 -1.10
C GLY A 107 -2.37 9.05 -0.33
N HIS A 108 -2.31 7.83 -0.89
CA HIS A 108 -1.64 6.69 -0.26
C HIS A 108 -0.21 6.99 0.20
N SER A 109 0.11 6.51 1.39
CA SER A 109 1.46 6.51 1.96
C SER A 109 1.52 5.43 3.04
N TYR A 110 2.35 4.40 2.83
CA TYR A 110 2.48 3.31 3.80
C TYR A 110 3.35 3.75 4.98
N ARG A 111 2.70 4.18 6.07
CA ARG A 111 3.33 4.74 7.27
C ARG A 111 2.52 4.52 8.55
N GLU A 112 3.20 4.59 9.68
CA GLU A 112 2.56 4.77 10.98
C GLU A 112 2.09 6.22 11.16
N ILE A 113 1.14 6.43 12.07
CA ILE A 113 0.76 7.77 12.53
C ILE A 113 1.94 8.35 13.33
N SER A 114 2.28 9.62 13.11
CA SER A 114 3.40 10.27 13.82
C SER A 114 3.23 10.17 15.34
N GLY A 115 4.24 9.62 16.03
CA GLY A 115 4.20 9.39 17.48
C GLY A 115 3.38 8.16 17.92
N SER A 116 2.99 7.27 17.01
CA SER A 116 2.22 6.05 17.29
C SER A 116 2.78 4.87 16.52
N THR A 117 2.49 3.64 16.98
CA THR A 117 2.79 2.39 16.25
C THR A 117 1.59 1.91 15.41
N THR A 118 0.51 2.69 15.36
CA THR A 118 -0.70 2.36 14.57
C THR A 118 -0.53 2.85 13.13
N LEU A 119 -0.85 1.99 12.15
CA LEU A 119 -0.83 2.38 10.74
C LEU A 119 -1.88 3.44 10.41
N SER A 120 -1.46 4.46 9.66
CA SER A 120 -2.32 5.55 9.20
C SER A 120 -3.38 5.06 8.19
N ASN A 121 -4.50 5.79 8.07
CA ASN A 121 -5.49 5.54 7.01
C ASN A 121 -4.91 5.82 5.61
N HIS A 122 -3.83 6.60 5.49
CA HIS A 122 -3.06 6.70 4.24
C HIS A 122 -2.46 5.36 3.81
N SER A 123 -2.13 4.47 4.76
CA SER A 123 -1.50 3.17 4.50
C SER A 123 -2.44 2.19 3.80
N SER A 124 -3.76 2.39 3.91
CA SER A 124 -4.77 1.60 3.19
C SER A 124 -5.37 2.33 1.99
N GLY A 125 -4.88 3.53 1.68
CA GLY A 125 -5.40 4.38 0.61
C GLY A 125 -6.78 4.97 0.92
N THR A 126 -7.17 5.05 2.20
CA THR A 126 -8.51 5.49 2.63
C THR A 126 -8.54 6.89 3.23
N ALA A 127 -7.50 7.68 2.99
CA ALA A 127 -7.39 9.07 3.41
C ALA A 127 -6.76 9.93 2.31
N ILE A 128 -7.03 11.23 2.37
CA ILE A 128 -6.46 12.26 1.51
C ILE A 128 -6.06 13.47 2.35
N ASP A 129 -5.00 14.17 1.92
CA ASP A 129 -4.65 15.51 2.39
C ASP A 129 -4.88 16.50 1.24
N CYS A 130 -5.67 17.54 1.48
CA CYS A 130 -5.92 18.62 0.53
C CYS A 130 -4.99 19.80 0.84
N ASN A 131 -4.27 20.31 -0.16
CA ASN A 131 -3.35 21.45 -0.01
C ASN A 131 -2.43 21.34 1.23
N ALA A 132 -1.88 20.15 1.46
CA ALA A 132 -1.16 19.79 2.68
C ALA A 132 -0.05 20.78 3.12
N PRO A 133 0.70 21.44 2.22
CA PRO A 133 1.67 22.46 2.62
C PRO A 133 1.08 23.64 3.41
N ASP A 134 -0.21 23.96 3.20
CA ASP A 134 -0.89 25.07 3.87
C ASP A 134 -1.54 24.66 5.19
N HIS A 135 -1.70 23.35 5.44
CA HIS A 135 -2.36 22.77 6.61
C HIS A 135 -1.43 21.84 7.41
N PRO A 136 -0.29 22.34 7.93
CA PRO A 136 0.67 21.47 8.62
C PRO A 136 0.12 20.98 9.95
N LEU A 137 0.53 19.77 10.32
CA LEU A 137 0.16 19.14 11.59
C LEU A 137 0.53 20.06 12.78
N GLY A 138 -0.45 20.30 13.66
CA GLY A 138 -0.25 21.11 14.87
C GLY A 138 -0.42 22.62 14.66
N ALA A 139 -0.73 23.08 13.44
CA ALA A 139 -1.17 24.45 13.23
C ALA A 139 -2.50 24.72 13.95
N VAL A 140 -2.68 25.98 14.37
CA VAL A 140 -3.92 26.49 14.96
C VAL A 140 -4.37 27.72 14.18
N GLY A 141 -5.68 27.90 14.05
CA GLY A 141 -6.34 29.03 13.40
C GLY A 141 -7.22 29.80 14.37
#